data_AF-A0A5C3NDH1-F1
#
_entry.id   AF-A0A5C3NDH1-F1
#
_cell.length_a   1.000
_cell.length_b   1.000
_cell.length_c   1.000
_cell.angle_alpha   90.00
_cell.angle_beta   90.00
_cell.angle_gamma   90.00
#
_symmetry.space_group_name_H-M   'P 1'
#
loop_
_entity.id
_entity.type
_entity.pdbx_description
1 polymer ?
#
loop_
_entity_poly.entity_id
_entity_poly.type
_entity_poly.pdbx_seq_one_letter_code
_entity_poly.pdbx_strand_id
1 'polypeptide(L)'
;MLQRLPSSLLRDAQSALPRASRSRNATAPLRSTRIRTYVPGQSLPASDASSTTTNTPQHPPPLMDSRSSAAQMWETIIGASASSIKEPAKPDSPEKIWKANHDTFMATMTRVNDAYSGKCLSELTGRSIPVLGGNIDQAYKYLESRLNRNRVKAEVRYQERHEKKGIKRNRLKSERWRRRFAHEVRKKIQLVNAIRRTGS
;
A
#
# COMPACT_ATOMS: atom_id res chain seq x y z
N MET A 1 41.87 -36.21 54.24
CA MET A 1 40.62 -36.92 54.60
C MET A 1 39.47 -36.36 53.78
N LEU A 2 38.93 -37.19 52.90
CA LEU A 2 37.72 -36.97 52.11
C LEU A 2 36.50 -37.09 53.03
N GLN A 3 35.46 -36.29 52.82
CA GLN A 3 34.08 -36.77 52.98
C GLN A 3 33.11 -35.97 52.10
N ARG A 4 32.70 -36.64 51.02
CA ARG A 4 31.56 -36.35 50.15
C ARG A 4 30.26 -36.67 50.91
N LEU A 5 29.24 -35.84 50.78
CA LEU A 5 27.86 -36.20 51.11
C LEU A 5 27.10 -36.67 49.85
N PRO A 6 26.09 -37.55 50.00
CA PRO A 6 25.59 -38.41 48.93
C PRO A 6 24.54 -37.75 48.02
N SER A 7 24.57 -38.18 46.75
CA SER A 7 23.49 -38.07 45.79
C SER A 7 22.38 -39.08 46.07
N SER A 8 21.17 -38.73 45.59
CA SER A 8 19.99 -39.56 45.33
C SER A 8 18.95 -39.68 46.45
N LEU A 9 17.81 -39.03 46.22
CA LEU A 9 16.44 -39.57 46.32
C LEU A 9 15.62 -38.75 45.30
N LEU A 10 15.15 -39.37 44.20
CA LEU A 10 13.75 -39.80 43.99
C LEU A 10 12.74 -38.64 44.13
N ARG A 11 11.72 -38.44 43.31
CA ARG A 11 11.21 -38.93 42.01
C ARG A 11 9.91 -38.12 41.84
N ASP A 12 9.46 -37.99 40.60
CA ASP A 12 8.04 -37.84 40.25
C ASP A 12 7.29 -36.56 40.70
N ALA A 13 7.40 -35.52 39.86
CA ALA A 13 6.29 -34.61 39.61
C ALA A 13 6.01 -34.58 38.10
N GLN A 14 5.29 -35.60 37.61
CA GLN A 14 4.57 -35.52 36.35
C GLN A 14 3.42 -34.53 36.55
N SER A 15 3.63 -33.26 36.17
CA SER A 15 2.54 -32.31 35.98
C SER A 15 2.36 -32.08 34.49
N ALA A 16 1.19 -32.51 34.02
CA ALA A 16 0.75 -32.47 32.65
C ALA A 16 0.64 -31.03 32.14
N LEU A 17 1.50 -30.66 31.18
CA LEU A 17 1.23 -29.51 30.32
C LEU A 17 0.40 -29.98 29.11
N PRO A 18 -0.70 -29.30 28.77
CA PRO A 18 -1.51 -29.67 27.62
C PRO A 18 -0.69 -29.52 26.34
N ARG A 19 -0.53 -30.64 25.64
CA ARG A 19 0.02 -30.75 24.29
C ARG A 19 -0.76 -29.79 23.39
N ALA A 20 -0.10 -28.73 22.93
CA ALA A 20 -0.66 -27.80 21.97
C ALA A 20 -1.23 -28.58 20.77
N SER A 21 -2.54 -28.51 20.62
CA SER A 21 -3.29 -29.05 19.49
C SER A 21 -2.78 -28.37 18.23
N ARG A 22 -2.09 -29.15 17.41
CA ARG A 22 -1.65 -28.76 16.08
C ARG A 22 -2.91 -28.64 15.22
N SER A 23 -3.51 -27.45 15.21
CA SER A 23 -4.64 -27.15 14.32
C SER A 23 -4.19 -27.33 12.88
N ARG A 24 -4.68 -28.39 12.24
CA ARG A 24 -4.62 -28.58 10.80
C ARG A 24 -5.60 -27.60 10.18
N ASN A 25 -5.16 -26.39 9.91
CA ASN A 25 -5.97 -25.42 9.19
C ASN A 25 -5.99 -25.81 7.70
N ALA A 26 -7.08 -26.48 7.35
CA ALA A 26 -7.83 -26.40 6.10
C ALA A 26 -7.08 -25.87 4.87
N THR A 27 -6.78 -26.79 3.96
CA THR A 27 -6.56 -26.54 2.54
C THR A 27 -7.73 -25.73 1.98
N ALA A 28 -7.51 -24.44 1.71
CA ALA A 28 -8.47 -23.64 0.96
C ALA A 28 -8.59 -24.21 -0.47
N PRO A 29 -9.81 -24.42 -0.99
CA PRO A 29 -9.97 -24.83 -2.39
C PRO A 29 -9.47 -23.72 -3.30
N LEU A 30 -8.63 -24.11 -4.25
CA LEU A 30 -8.15 -23.29 -5.34
C LEU A 30 -9.34 -22.56 -5.99
N ARG A 31 -9.34 -21.23 -5.90
CA ARG A 31 -10.27 -20.39 -6.64
C ARG A 31 -9.96 -20.60 -8.13
N SER A 32 -10.78 -21.41 -8.79
CA SER A 32 -10.73 -21.65 -10.23
C SER A 32 -10.90 -20.31 -10.95
N THR A 33 -9.80 -19.70 -11.33
CA THR A 33 -9.81 -18.65 -12.33
C THR A 33 -10.22 -19.33 -13.64
N ARG A 34 -11.46 -19.12 -14.07
CA ARG A 34 -11.87 -19.41 -15.44
C ARG A 34 -10.92 -18.64 -16.35
N ILE A 35 -9.98 -19.36 -16.95
CA ILE A 35 -9.20 -18.89 -18.08
C ILE A 35 -10.22 -18.67 -19.20
N ARG A 36 -10.48 -17.41 -19.55
CA ARG A 36 -11.25 -17.06 -20.74
C ARG A 36 -10.34 -17.32 -21.94
N THR A 37 -10.44 -18.52 -22.50
CA THR A 37 -9.83 -18.82 -23.80
C THR A 37 -10.59 -18.04 -24.87
N TYR A 38 -9.86 -17.18 -25.58
CA TYR A 38 -10.39 -16.52 -26.77
C TYR A 38 -10.39 -17.54 -27.90
N VAL A 39 -11.59 -17.95 -28.32
CA VAL A 39 -11.79 -18.69 -29.57
C VAL A 39 -12.16 -17.65 -30.64
N PRO A 40 -11.32 -17.41 -31.66
CA PRO A 40 -11.69 -16.56 -32.77
C PRO A 40 -12.65 -17.31 -33.69
N GLY A 41 -13.81 -16.72 -33.99
CA GLY A 41 -14.68 -17.22 -35.08
C GLY A 41 -16.14 -17.51 -34.74
N GLN A 42 -16.80 -16.75 -33.86
CA GLN A 42 -18.27 -16.78 -33.79
C GLN A 42 -18.85 -15.37 -34.03
N SER A 43 -19.39 -15.20 -35.23
CA SER A 43 -20.27 -14.10 -35.62
C SER A 43 -21.53 -14.11 -34.74
N LEU A 44 -21.83 -12.97 -34.13
CA LEU A 44 -23.11 -12.73 -33.46
C LEU A 44 -24.21 -12.48 -34.52
N PRO A 45 -25.42 -13.02 -34.33
CA PRO A 45 -26.55 -12.72 -35.21
C PRO A 45 -27.01 -11.27 -35.03
N ALA A 46 -27.22 -10.59 -36.15
CA ALA A 46 -27.86 -9.29 -36.22
C ALA A 46 -29.26 -9.36 -35.60
N SER A 47 -29.55 -8.45 -34.69
CA SER A 47 -30.92 -8.17 -34.25
C SER A 47 -31.33 -6.85 -34.87
N ASP A 48 -32.31 -6.95 -35.76
CA ASP A 48 -32.99 -5.85 -36.42
C ASP A 48 -33.55 -4.86 -35.40
N ALA A 49 -33.20 -3.58 -35.56
CA ALA A 49 -33.87 -2.48 -34.92
C ALA A 49 -34.36 -1.52 -36.01
N SER A 50 -35.52 -1.85 -36.58
CA SER A 50 -36.32 -0.93 -37.38
C SER A 50 -37.15 -0.06 -36.45
N SER A 51 -36.79 1.22 -36.31
CA SER A 51 -37.75 2.30 -36.04
C SER A 51 -37.15 3.62 -36.52
N THR A 52 -37.32 3.84 -37.83
CA THR A 52 -37.07 5.12 -38.50
C THR A 52 -38.17 6.10 -38.09
N THR A 53 -37.92 6.95 -37.09
CA THR A 53 -38.73 8.16 -36.91
C THR A 53 -38.23 9.21 -37.88
N THR A 54 -39.06 9.53 -38.86
CA THR A 54 -38.91 10.59 -39.85
C THR A 54 -38.88 11.95 -39.17
N ASN A 55 -37.68 12.54 -39.04
CA ASN A 55 -37.52 13.89 -38.52
C ASN A 55 -37.82 14.89 -39.65
N THR A 56 -39.02 15.46 -39.62
CA THR A 56 -39.49 16.50 -40.55
C THR A 56 -38.76 17.81 -40.21
N PRO A 57 -38.18 18.55 -41.18
CA PRO A 57 -37.63 19.87 -40.92
C PRO A 57 -38.79 20.85 -40.67
N GLN A 58 -39.05 21.18 -39.40
CA GLN A 58 -39.96 22.27 -39.08
C GLN A 58 -39.29 23.61 -39.38
N HIS A 59 -40.02 24.43 -40.14
CA HIS A 59 -39.79 25.84 -40.42
C HIS A 59 -39.52 26.63 -39.13
N PRO A 60 -38.63 27.64 -39.13
CA PRO A 60 -38.51 28.56 -38.00
C PRO A 60 -39.79 29.41 -37.86
N PRO A 61 -40.32 29.62 -36.64
CA PRO A 61 -41.37 30.59 -36.40
C PRO A 61 -40.85 32.03 -36.64
N PRO A 62 -41.73 32.98 -37.01
CA PRO A 62 -41.33 34.34 -37.30
C PRO A 62 -40.77 35.06 -36.06
N LEU A 63 -39.80 35.94 -36.32
CA LEU A 63 -39.13 36.83 -35.36
C LEU A 63 -40.14 37.54 -34.45
N MET A 64 -40.12 37.18 -33.17
CA MET A 64 -40.60 38.02 -32.07
C MET A 64 -39.39 38.33 -31.19
N ASP A 65 -39.25 39.60 -30.81
CA ASP A 65 -38.07 40.23 -30.22
C ASP A 65 -37.53 39.53 -28.95
N SER A 66 -36.67 38.53 -29.14
CA SER A 66 -35.85 37.92 -28.10
C SER A 66 -34.53 38.65 -27.94
N ARG A 67 -34.58 39.97 -27.69
CA ARG A 67 -33.40 40.74 -27.27
C ARG A 67 -33.37 41.01 -25.77
N SER A 68 -34.47 40.81 -25.06
CA SER A 68 -34.58 41.12 -23.62
C SER A 68 -34.39 39.93 -22.68
N SER A 69 -34.48 38.68 -23.17
CA SER A 69 -34.43 37.48 -22.31
C SER A 69 -33.02 37.11 -21.83
N ALA A 70 -32.02 37.20 -22.72
CA ALA A 70 -30.63 36.94 -22.33
C ALA A 70 -30.09 37.99 -21.35
N ALA A 71 -30.45 39.27 -21.53
CA ALA A 71 -30.05 40.35 -20.63
C ALA A 71 -30.65 40.18 -19.22
N GLN A 72 -31.94 39.82 -19.13
CA GLN A 72 -32.61 39.53 -17.86
C GLN A 72 -32.03 38.29 -17.16
N MET A 73 -31.62 37.27 -17.93
CA MET A 73 -30.94 36.09 -17.39
C MET A 73 -29.57 36.45 -16.82
N TRP A 74 -28.77 37.26 -17.53
CA TRP A 74 -27.47 37.72 -17.06
C TRP A 74 -27.58 38.65 -15.83
N GLU A 75 -28.58 39.55 -15.77
CA GLU A 75 -28.83 40.34 -14.56
C GLU A 75 -29.25 39.48 -13.36
N THR A 76 -30.03 38.42 -13.59
CA THR A 76 -30.44 37.51 -12.51
C THR A 76 -29.24 36.75 -11.95
N ILE A 77 -28.32 36.30 -12.81
CA ILE A 77 -27.08 35.62 -12.40
C ILE A 77 -26.17 36.57 -11.63
N ILE A 78 -26.02 37.82 -12.10
CA ILE A 78 -25.16 38.83 -11.46
C ILE A 78 -25.78 39.30 -10.13
N GLY A 79 -27.08 39.60 -10.10
CA GLY A 79 -27.81 40.06 -8.90
C GLY A 79 -27.94 38.98 -7.81
N ALA A 80 -28.09 37.71 -8.20
CA ALA A 80 -28.09 36.59 -7.25
C ALA A 80 -26.69 36.35 -6.62
N SER A 81 -25.61 36.67 -7.34
CA SER A 81 -24.25 36.58 -6.80
C SER A 81 -23.88 37.78 -5.91
N ALA A 82 -24.42 38.97 -6.20
CA ALA A 82 -24.14 40.20 -5.45
C ALA A 82 -24.75 40.22 -4.04
N SER A 83 -25.86 39.50 -3.82
CA SER A 83 -26.59 39.48 -2.55
C SER A 83 -26.03 38.49 -1.50
N SER A 84 -24.98 37.73 -1.84
CA SER A 84 -24.36 36.75 -0.93
C SER A 84 -22.82 36.80 -0.96
N ILE A 85 -22.23 37.99 -1.01
CA ILE A 85 -20.83 38.19 -0.65
C ILE A 85 -20.80 38.90 0.69
N LYS A 86 -20.85 38.13 1.78
CA LYS A 86 -20.28 38.63 3.04
C LYS A 86 -18.80 38.86 2.75
N GLU A 87 -18.30 40.07 3.00
CA GLU A 87 -16.88 40.39 2.79
C GLU A 87 -16.01 39.22 3.28
N PRO A 88 -15.07 38.70 2.45
CA PRO A 88 -14.16 37.70 2.95
C PRO A 88 -13.34 38.37 4.06
N ALA A 89 -13.53 37.91 5.30
CA ALA A 89 -12.69 38.32 6.41
C ALA A 89 -11.23 38.24 5.98
N LYS A 90 -10.41 39.23 6.40
CA LYS A 90 -8.97 39.32 6.08
C LYS A 90 -8.37 37.91 6.04
N PRO A 91 -7.64 37.53 4.96
CA PRO A 91 -7.10 36.19 4.87
C PRO A 91 -6.32 35.93 6.15
N ASP A 92 -6.70 34.88 6.87
CA ASP A 92 -5.99 34.46 8.07
C ASP A 92 -4.49 34.41 7.75
N SER A 93 -3.64 34.74 8.73
CA SER A 93 -2.18 34.63 8.57
C SER A 93 -1.85 33.28 7.93
N PRO A 94 -0.97 33.22 6.91
CA PRO A 94 -0.60 31.96 6.26
C PRO A 94 -0.21 30.86 7.25
N GLU A 95 0.41 31.25 8.37
CA GLU A 95 0.77 30.37 9.49
C GLU A 95 -0.45 29.76 10.18
N LYS A 96 -1.53 30.53 10.33
CA LYS A 96 -2.79 30.10 10.94
C LYS A 96 -3.57 29.20 10.00
N ILE A 97 -3.55 29.46 8.69
CA ILE A 97 -4.11 28.55 7.67
C ILE A 97 -3.32 27.25 7.64
N TRP A 98 -1.98 27.32 7.66
CA TRP A 98 -1.12 26.14 7.71
C TRP A 98 -1.36 25.33 8.98
N LYS A 99 -1.46 26.00 10.14
CA LYS A 99 -1.73 25.34 11.41
C LYS A 99 -3.13 24.72 11.43
N ALA A 100 -4.16 25.40 10.97
CA ALA A 100 -5.51 24.85 10.87
C ALA A 100 -5.58 23.66 9.91
N ASN A 101 -4.90 23.75 8.75
CA ASN A 101 -4.81 22.64 7.80
C ASN A 101 -3.99 21.48 8.36
N HIS A 102 -2.88 21.76 9.06
CA HIS A 102 -2.06 20.77 9.73
C HIS A 102 -2.82 20.09 10.85
N ASP A 103 -3.53 20.83 11.70
CA ASP A 103 -4.33 20.30 12.80
C ASP A 103 -5.51 19.49 12.27
N THR A 104 -6.18 19.96 11.21
CA THR A 104 -7.21 19.19 10.50
C THR A 104 -6.64 17.92 9.89
N PHE A 105 -5.46 17.99 9.28
CA PHE A 105 -4.76 16.85 8.69
C PHE A 105 -4.28 15.85 9.75
N MET A 106 -3.77 16.31 10.89
CA MET A 106 -3.37 15.48 12.03
C MET A 106 -4.57 14.88 12.77
N ALA A 107 -5.71 15.58 12.79
CA ALA A 107 -6.96 15.08 13.38
C ALA A 107 -7.67 14.07 12.48
N THR A 108 -7.61 14.26 11.16
CA THR A 108 -8.17 13.32 10.16
C THR A 108 -7.22 12.17 9.84
N MET A 109 -5.91 12.34 10.07
CA MET A 109 -4.98 11.22 10.09
C MET A 109 -5.35 10.30 11.25
N THR A 110 -5.66 9.06 10.90
CA THR A 110 -5.74 7.97 11.86
C THR A 110 -4.39 7.88 12.57
N ARG A 111 -4.34 8.35 13.84
CA ARG A 111 -3.20 8.09 14.71
C ARG A 111 -3.01 6.58 14.72
N VAL A 112 -1.84 6.14 14.27
CA VAL A 112 -1.47 4.73 14.25
C VAL A 112 -1.43 4.26 15.69
N ASN A 113 -2.58 3.81 16.18
CA ASN A 113 -2.67 3.07 17.42
C ASN A 113 -2.55 1.59 17.05
N ASP A 114 -1.68 0.94 17.81
CA ASP A 114 -1.25 -0.46 17.71
C ASP A 114 -2.29 -1.42 17.15
N ALA A 115 -1.84 -2.38 16.32
CA ALA A 115 -2.43 -3.68 15.93
C ALA A 115 -3.95 -3.82 15.59
N TYR A 116 -4.78 -2.80 15.82
CA TYR A 116 -6.24 -2.79 15.70
C TYR A 116 -6.76 -1.52 14.99
N SER A 117 -5.89 -0.67 14.42
CA SER A 117 -6.30 0.37 13.46
C SER A 117 -6.52 -0.22 12.06
N GLY A 118 -7.46 -1.16 12.00
CA GLY A 118 -8.03 -1.59 10.73
C GLY A 118 -8.62 -0.38 10.02
N LYS A 119 -8.20 -0.18 8.76
CA LYS A 119 -8.78 0.79 7.80
C LYS A 119 -8.19 2.22 7.82
N CYS A 120 -6.88 2.33 7.65
CA CYS A 120 -6.32 3.41 6.82
C CYS A 120 -5.11 2.94 6.00
N LEU A 121 -5.45 2.56 4.76
CA LEU A 121 -4.65 2.56 3.53
C LEU A 121 -3.26 1.90 3.57
N SER A 122 -3.31 0.62 3.16
CA SER A 122 -2.26 -0.31 2.73
C SER A 122 -1.02 0.26 2.00
N GLU A 123 -1.03 1.51 1.53
CA GLU A 123 0.08 2.12 0.76
C GLU A 123 1.08 2.90 1.63
N LEU A 124 0.63 3.50 2.74
CA LEU A 124 1.50 4.31 3.60
C LEU A 124 2.07 3.54 4.80
N THR A 125 1.39 2.49 5.25
CA THR A 125 1.74 1.72 6.47
C THR A 125 3.15 1.12 6.41
N GLY A 126 3.64 0.78 5.21
CA GLY A 126 4.99 0.22 5.00
C GLY A 126 6.13 1.25 4.94
N ARG A 127 5.82 2.55 4.89
CA ARG A 127 6.79 3.64 4.68
C ARG A 127 6.66 4.80 5.69
N SER A 128 5.73 4.72 6.63
CA SER A 128 5.61 5.65 7.76
C SER A 128 6.19 5.03 9.04
N ILE A 129 6.79 5.86 9.90
CA ILE A 129 7.24 5.50 11.25
C ILE A 129 6.90 6.66 12.19
N PRO A 130 6.22 6.43 13.32
CA PRO A 130 5.93 7.48 14.29
C PRO A 130 7.21 7.94 15.00
N VAL A 131 7.31 9.24 15.25
CA VAL A 131 8.39 9.81 16.06
C VAL A 131 8.01 9.69 17.53
N LEU A 132 8.75 8.88 18.28
CA LEU A 132 8.53 8.66 19.71
C LEU A 132 9.46 9.57 20.53
N GLY A 133 8.90 10.34 21.47
CA GLY A 133 9.66 11.17 22.40
C GLY A 133 10.49 12.28 21.73
N GLY A 134 10.06 12.80 20.57
CA GLY A 134 10.77 13.86 19.84
C GLY A 134 12.09 13.42 19.18
N ASN A 135 12.47 12.14 19.28
CA ASN A 135 13.72 11.63 18.74
C ASN A 135 13.62 11.33 17.23
N ILE A 136 13.74 12.38 16.42
CA ILE A 136 13.64 12.30 14.95
C ILE A 136 14.73 11.41 14.37
N ASP A 137 15.95 11.47 14.88
CA ASP A 137 17.09 10.69 14.37
C ASP A 137 16.84 9.18 14.44
N GLN A 138 16.25 8.71 15.53
CA GLN A 138 15.95 7.28 15.71
C GLN A 138 14.82 6.85 14.79
N ALA A 139 13.75 7.66 14.69
CA ALA A 139 12.66 7.42 13.76
C ALA A 139 13.16 7.35 12.31
N TYR A 140 14.09 8.23 11.93
CA TYR A 140 14.72 8.23 10.61
C TYR A 140 15.56 6.97 10.35
N LYS A 141 16.40 6.55 11.31
CA LYS A 141 17.18 5.30 11.20
C LYS A 141 16.28 4.07 11.04
N TYR A 142 15.18 4.02 11.79
CA TYR A 142 14.20 2.95 11.63
C TYR A 142 13.54 2.98 10.26
N LEU A 143 13.25 4.17 9.74
CA LEU A 143 12.63 4.34 8.43
C LEU A 143 13.58 3.86 7.35
N GLU A 144 14.84 4.27 7.42
CA GLU A 144 15.88 3.81 6.50
C GLU A 144 16.06 2.29 6.54
N SER A 145 16.13 1.69 7.73
CA SER A 145 16.19 0.23 7.89
C SER A 145 14.99 -0.48 7.24
N ARG A 146 13.78 0.07 7.41
CA ARG A 146 12.55 -0.47 6.83
C ARG A 146 12.59 -0.38 5.29
N LEU A 147 13.00 0.76 4.73
CA LEU A 147 13.14 0.94 3.28
C LEU A 147 14.22 0.02 2.68
N ASN A 148 15.33 -0.20 3.39
CA ASN A 148 16.42 -1.08 2.97
C ASN A 148 15.98 -2.55 2.98
N ARG A 149 15.26 -3.01 4.01
CA ARG A 149 14.69 -4.36 4.09
C ARG A 149 13.71 -4.63 2.94
N ASN A 150 12.87 -3.65 2.63
CA ASN A 150 11.91 -3.72 1.52
C ASN A 150 12.55 -3.46 0.14
N ARG A 151 13.86 -3.17 0.09
CA ARG A 151 14.63 -2.90 -1.14
C ARG A 151 14.09 -1.74 -2.00
N VAL A 152 13.37 -0.79 -1.39
CA VAL A 152 12.75 0.33 -2.11
C VAL A 152 13.79 1.18 -2.84
N LYS A 153 14.91 1.52 -2.17
CA LYS A 153 15.99 2.31 -2.79
C LYS A 153 16.59 1.61 -4.02
N ALA A 154 16.80 0.30 -3.94
CA ALA A 154 17.35 -0.47 -5.05
C ALA A 154 16.36 -0.57 -6.22
N GLU A 155 15.07 -0.75 -5.91
CA GLU A 155 14.01 -0.79 -6.91
C GLU A 155 13.89 0.54 -7.66
N VAL A 156 13.91 1.68 -6.96
CA VAL A 156 13.93 3.01 -7.58
C VAL A 156 15.09 3.11 -8.57
N ARG A 157 16.32 2.74 -8.16
CA ARG A 157 17.48 2.72 -9.07
C ARG A 157 17.31 1.81 -10.29
N TYR A 158 16.69 0.65 -10.14
CA TYR A 158 16.42 -0.25 -11.26
C TYR A 158 15.30 0.24 -12.18
N GLN A 159 14.38 1.06 -11.66
CA GLN A 159 13.25 1.61 -12.40
C GLN A 159 13.58 2.94 -13.08
N GLU A 160 14.63 3.66 -12.66
CA GLU A 160 15.11 4.90 -13.29
C GLU A 160 15.28 4.78 -14.82
N ARG A 161 15.64 3.58 -15.30
CA ARG A 161 15.78 3.29 -16.73
C ARG A 161 15.17 1.93 -17.07
N HIS A 162 14.66 1.79 -18.29
CA HIS A 162 14.14 0.51 -18.76
C HIS A 162 15.27 -0.53 -18.91
N GLU A 163 15.17 -1.61 -18.13
CA GLU A 163 16.02 -2.79 -18.29
C GLU A 163 15.37 -3.81 -19.25
N LYS A 164 16.06 -4.15 -20.35
CA LYS A 164 15.59 -5.18 -21.29
C LYS A 164 15.34 -6.52 -20.57
N LYS A 165 14.27 -7.24 -20.94
CA LYS A 165 13.84 -8.50 -20.29
C LYS A 165 14.95 -9.57 -20.22
N GLY A 166 15.81 -9.68 -21.22
CA GLY A 166 16.93 -10.64 -21.24
C GLY A 166 18.00 -10.29 -20.20
N ILE A 167 18.41 -9.03 -20.17
CA ILE A 167 19.39 -8.51 -19.20
C ILE A 167 18.87 -8.66 -17.76
N LYS A 168 17.59 -8.34 -17.53
CA LYS A 168 16.92 -8.55 -16.23
C LYS A 168 16.98 -10.01 -15.76
N ARG A 169 16.74 -10.96 -16.67
CA ARG A 169 16.82 -12.40 -16.36
C ARG A 169 18.24 -12.82 -15.98
N ASN A 170 19.25 -12.36 -16.74
CA ASN A 170 20.65 -12.65 -16.48
C ASN A 170 21.10 -12.06 -15.14
N ARG A 171 20.78 -10.79 -14.88
CA ARG A 171 21.06 -10.14 -13.59
C ARG A 171 20.46 -10.91 -12.42
N LEU A 172 19.17 -11.23 -12.47
CA LEU A 172 18.50 -11.96 -11.40
C LEU A 172 19.08 -13.36 -11.18
N LYS A 173 19.50 -14.05 -12.25
CA LYS A 173 20.21 -15.35 -12.16
C LYS A 173 21.55 -15.18 -11.41
N SER A 174 22.37 -14.22 -11.82
CA SER A 174 23.68 -13.95 -11.20
C SER A 174 23.55 -13.48 -9.75
N GLU A 175 22.56 -12.66 -9.43
CA GLU A 175 22.30 -12.26 -8.04
C GLU A 175 21.86 -13.44 -7.16
N ARG A 176 20.94 -14.30 -7.63
CA ARG A 176 20.54 -15.49 -6.89
C ARG A 176 21.72 -16.41 -6.64
N TRP A 177 22.58 -16.62 -7.64
CA TRP A 177 23.78 -17.43 -7.50
C TRP A 177 24.74 -16.84 -6.45
N ARG A 178 25.06 -15.54 -6.53
CA ARG A 178 25.92 -14.88 -5.53
C ARG A 178 25.36 -14.98 -4.11
N ARG A 179 24.04 -14.84 -3.93
CA ARG A 179 23.38 -15.01 -2.62
C ARG A 179 23.53 -16.43 -2.08
N ARG A 180 23.31 -17.45 -2.92
CA ARG A 180 23.49 -18.86 -2.54
C ARG A 180 24.94 -19.18 -2.24
N PHE A 181 25.86 -18.75 -3.10
CA PHE A 181 27.29 -18.95 -2.91
C PHE A 181 27.76 -18.33 -1.57
N ALA A 182 27.42 -17.07 -1.31
CA ALA A 182 27.78 -16.41 -0.05
C ALA A 182 27.18 -17.11 1.18
N HIS A 183 25.98 -17.68 1.07
CA HIS A 183 25.36 -18.45 2.14
C HIS A 183 26.11 -19.76 2.42
N GLU A 184 26.46 -20.52 1.37
CA GLU A 184 27.23 -21.76 1.53
C GLU A 184 28.64 -21.49 2.05
N VAL A 185 29.31 -20.44 1.56
CA VAL A 185 30.61 -19.99 2.10
C VAL A 185 30.50 -19.65 3.58
N ARG A 186 29.47 -18.90 4.00
CA ARG A 186 29.25 -18.57 5.43
C ARG A 186 29.07 -19.81 6.29
N LYS A 187 28.29 -20.80 5.83
CA LYS A 187 28.12 -22.08 6.55
C LYS A 187 29.44 -22.81 6.74
N LYS A 188 30.24 -22.89 5.67
CA LYS A 188 31.56 -23.56 5.73
C LYS A 188 32.51 -22.83 6.67
N ILE A 189 32.56 -21.51 6.62
CA ILE A 189 33.37 -20.70 7.56
C ILE A 189 32.89 -20.88 9.02
N GLN A 190 31.58 -20.92 9.24
CA GLN A 190 31.01 -21.18 10.58
C GLN A 190 31.44 -22.55 11.11
N LEU A 191 31.43 -23.59 10.27
CA LEU A 191 31.90 -24.92 10.64
C LEU A 191 33.39 -24.92 10.99
N VAL A 192 34.24 -24.31 10.16
CA VAL A 192 35.68 -24.20 10.41
C VAL A 192 35.95 -23.47 11.73
N ASN A 193 35.24 -22.37 11.98
CA ASN A 193 35.35 -21.63 13.25
C ASN A 193 34.88 -22.45 14.45
N ALA A 194 33.89 -23.33 14.29
CA ALA A 194 33.45 -24.24 15.34
C ALA A 194 34.52 -25.29 15.66
N ILE A 195 35.09 -25.94 14.63
CA ILE A 195 36.19 -26.93 14.79
C ILE A 195 37.39 -26.28 15.49
N ARG A 196 37.79 -25.09 15.03
CA ARG A 196 38.89 -24.32 15.63
C ARG A 196 38.63 -23.95 17.09
N ARG A 197 37.37 -23.70 17.47
CA ARG A 197 36.99 -23.43 18.86
C ARG A 197 37.06 -24.69 19.73
N THR A 198 36.72 -25.84 19.17
CA THR A 198 36.76 -27.14 19.85
C THR A 198 38.20 -27.65 20.06
N GLY A 199 39.17 -27.17 19.26
CA GLY A 199 40.58 -27.49 19.44
C GLY A 199 41.06 -28.71 18.65
N SER A 200 40.44 -28.99 17.50
CA SER A 200 40.92 -29.96 16.51
C SER A 200 41.56 -29.28 15.30
#